data_AF-A0A178AEQ1-F1
#
_entry.id   AF-A0A178AEQ1-F1
#
_cell.length_a   1.000
_cell.length_b   1.000
_cell.length_c   1.000
_cell.angle_alpha   90.00
_cell.angle_beta   90.00
_cell.angle_gamma   90.00
#
_symmetry.space_group_name_H-M   'P 1'
#
loop_
_entity.id
_entity.type
_entity.pdbx_description
1 polymer ?
#
loop_
_entity_poly.entity_id
_entity_poly.type
_entity_poly.pdbx_seq_one_letter_code
_entity_poly.pdbx_strand_id
1 'polypeptide(L)'
;MGFWQQSLESNIDPNKRGQWHLYRDVLYYLAQKSGEWTLNNSWRHWILRQHAQEFYDMISTMLKLENMDSFLDEDDPLLLAILRRSRSEFEACISNSDHALLICSLSGRYMEALATWPQALGVMRSIGFFDDSDTLVNSLWQYAVQVRSVESIEVLTRFKKHIASLEWSYLDEAWIMARNMATTREVDEMRWAGSFDAALAKLQPDCLMDSSIEDEGCDQIATSTISPYHSYSLSILGAESAWKAGFRDLNTLQWEDGWPKKYGNFITPLWSFSHQSAVYNIPKENVRVIIWLMDHGANPFWIHPKLLTTPAHNIVRRAKIRAAYKADVSSMSMFEALLLSRTRDRCTCFCSKHGCCCVGLTASKTGDPFYETLQGKQSMRHIVFPYLFGVLDQHKKEHWMSSAVFRMMTFEKLSLTHTCCYRIFSEIWGDVQRPTAEKAQDIHDIQRDDIKLFEKLVTEFAAKWAAYNKPFVTFMNRVWKKRMRQVKEERRVDKESYQAELLRMGVTLEKLNEASTKSDFSDEEETDSDWSDDYESDDGRNGWYTTDEEGEGNDDAEDGSI
;
A
#
# COMPACT_ATOMS: atom_id res chain seq x y z
N MET A 1 39.16 -21.10 22.49
CA MET A 1 38.08 -21.54 21.58
C MET A 1 36.87 -22.11 22.34
N GLY A 2 37.01 -23.08 23.25
CA GLY A 2 35.85 -23.65 23.99
C GLY A 2 35.00 -22.66 24.80
N PHE A 3 35.60 -21.59 25.33
CA PHE A 3 34.88 -20.54 26.08
C PHE A 3 33.95 -19.68 25.21
N TRP A 4 34.23 -19.57 23.91
CA TRP A 4 33.40 -18.80 22.97
C TRP A 4 32.11 -19.55 22.62
N GLN A 5 32.17 -20.88 22.55
CA GLN A 5 31.05 -21.71 22.11
C GLN A 5 29.96 -21.85 23.20
N GLN A 6 30.38 -22.01 24.46
CA GLN A 6 29.47 -22.29 25.57
C GLN A 6 28.65 -21.07 26.04
N SER A 7 29.21 -19.86 25.94
CA SER A 7 28.52 -18.61 26.31
C SER A 7 27.55 -18.11 25.22
N LEU A 8 27.77 -18.51 23.96
CA LEU A 8 26.91 -18.16 22.82
C LEU A 8 25.68 -19.07 22.70
N GLU A 9 25.81 -20.37 22.97
CA GLU A 9 24.69 -21.33 22.84
C GLU A 9 23.62 -21.19 23.94
N SER A 10 23.95 -20.56 25.06
CA SER A 10 23.08 -20.42 26.24
C SER A 10 22.14 -19.21 26.20
N ASN A 11 22.32 -18.27 25.27
CA ASN A 11 21.56 -17.00 25.22
C ASN A 11 20.74 -16.78 23.93
N ILE A 12 20.58 -17.80 23.09
CA ILE A 12 19.92 -17.69 21.78
C ILE A 12 18.49 -18.25 21.82
N ASP A 13 17.55 -17.48 21.30
CA ASP A 13 16.17 -17.91 21.02
C ASP A 13 16.17 -19.17 20.11
N PRO A 14 15.60 -20.30 20.57
CA PRO A 14 15.60 -21.56 19.82
C PRO A 14 15.04 -21.45 18.40
N ASN A 15 14.13 -20.52 18.16
CA ASN A 15 13.47 -20.35 16.85
C ASN A 15 14.33 -19.66 15.80
N LYS A 16 15.47 -19.07 16.20
CA LYS A 16 16.39 -18.37 15.28
C LYS A 16 17.71 -19.13 15.05
N ARG A 17 17.84 -20.34 15.59
CA ARG A 17 19.07 -21.16 15.52
C ARG A 17 19.60 -21.38 14.11
N GLY A 18 18.71 -21.59 13.13
CA GLY A 18 19.08 -21.80 11.72
C GLY A 18 19.75 -20.59 11.06
N GLN A 19 19.30 -19.36 11.38
CA GLN A 19 19.90 -18.13 10.84
C GLN A 19 21.26 -17.84 11.49
N TRP A 20 21.44 -18.23 12.75
CA TRP A 20 22.70 -18.04 13.50
C TRP A 20 23.86 -18.89 13.01
N HIS A 21 23.61 -20.09 12.48
CA HIS A 21 24.68 -20.90 11.88
C HIS A 21 25.28 -20.22 10.65
N LEU A 22 24.46 -19.58 9.82
CA LEU A 22 24.92 -18.81 8.67
C LEU A 22 25.77 -17.60 9.09
N TYR A 23 25.35 -16.86 10.12
CA TYR A 23 26.13 -15.73 10.66
C TYR A 23 27.46 -16.13 11.27
N ARG A 24 27.49 -17.26 11.99
CA ARG A 24 28.69 -17.80 12.61
C ARG A 24 29.72 -18.20 11.55
N ASP A 25 29.27 -18.87 10.50
CA ASP A 25 30.16 -19.44 9.49
C ASP A 25 30.72 -18.34 8.57
N VAL A 26 29.94 -17.29 8.27
CA VAL A 26 30.39 -16.06 7.59
C VAL A 26 31.44 -15.30 8.42
N LEU A 27 31.19 -15.09 9.72
CA LEU A 27 32.15 -14.41 10.60
C LEU A 27 33.43 -15.23 10.80
N TYR A 28 33.34 -16.56 10.83
CA TYR A 28 34.49 -17.46 10.88
C TYR A 28 35.34 -17.38 9.60
N TYR A 29 34.69 -17.37 8.43
CA TYR A 29 35.35 -17.25 7.13
C TYR A 29 36.09 -15.91 6.98
N LEU A 30 35.43 -14.79 7.32
CA LEU A 30 36.02 -13.45 7.27
C LEU A 30 37.18 -13.26 8.27
N ALA A 31 37.07 -13.83 9.47
CA ALA A 31 38.15 -13.80 10.46
C ALA A 31 39.37 -14.65 10.03
N GLN A 32 39.14 -15.74 9.30
CA GLN A 32 40.20 -16.63 8.81
C GLN A 32 40.95 -16.02 7.60
N LYS A 33 40.27 -15.22 6.78
CA LYS A 33 40.85 -14.56 5.59
C LYS A 33 41.58 -13.24 5.88
N SER A 34 41.12 -12.48 6.88
CA SER A 34 41.66 -11.14 7.18
C SER A 34 42.90 -11.13 8.09
N GLY A 35 43.27 -12.25 8.69
CA GLY A 35 44.51 -12.43 9.48
C GLY A 35 44.61 -11.65 10.81
N GLU A 36 43.91 -10.52 10.98
CA GLU A 36 44.16 -9.58 12.09
C GLU A 36 42.92 -8.90 12.69
N TRP A 37 41.71 -9.47 12.57
CA TRP A 37 40.53 -8.85 13.20
C TRP A 37 40.38 -9.25 14.68
N THR A 38 40.65 -8.32 15.59
CA THR A 38 40.24 -8.42 17.01
C THR A 38 39.06 -7.49 17.30
N LEU A 39 37.84 -8.01 17.22
CA LEU A 39 36.67 -7.29 17.70
C LEU A 39 36.70 -7.22 19.24
N ASN A 40 37.02 -6.05 19.79
CA ASN A 40 36.89 -5.78 21.22
C ASN A 40 35.43 -6.05 21.67
N ASN A 41 35.26 -6.66 22.85
CA ASN A 41 33.97 -7.03 23.44
C ASN A 41 32.93 -5.90 23.51
N SER A 42 33.37 -4.63 23.50
CA SER A 42 32.51 -3.44 23.47
C SER A 42 31.75 -3.29 22.15
N TRP A 43 32.39 -3.59 21.02
CA TRP A 43 31.79 -3.56 19.68
C TRP A 43 30.75 -4.67 19.48
N ARG A 44 31.01 -5.83 20.09
CA ARG A 44 30.07 -6.96 20.11
C ARG A 44 28.73 -6.59 20.74
N HIS A 45 28.77 -5.85 21.84
CA HIS A 45 27.54 -5.47 22.55
C HIS A 45 26.77 -4.35 21.83
N TRP A 46 27.48 -3.45 21.14
CA TRP A 46 26.90 -2.34 20.39
C TRP A 46 26.24 -2.81 19.07
N ILE A 47 26.96 -3.61 18.27
CA ILE A 47 26.46 -4.15 16.98
C ILE A 47 25.25 -5.08 17.19
N LEU A 48 25.31 -5.99 18.17
CA LEU A 48 24.31 -7.04 18.31
C LEU A 48 23.00 -6.60 18.99
N ARG A 49 22.95 -5.43 19.64
CA ARG A 49 21.73 -4.94 20.32
C ARG A 49 21.03 -3.76 19.64
N GLN A 50 21.76 -2.88 18.95
CA GLN A 50 21.18 -1.61 18.47
C GLN A 50 21.20 -1.47 16.94
N HIS A 51 22.13 -2.13 16.24
CA HIS A 51 22.37 -1.91 14.80
C HIS A 51 22.56 -3.23 14.02
N ALA A 52 21.90 -4.30 14.44
CA ALA A 52 22.09 -5.63 13.84
C ALA A 52 21.71 -5.67 12.34
N GLN A 53 20.74 -4.87 11.92
CA GLN A 53 20.32 -4.76 10.52
C GLN A 53 21.33 -3.97 9.67
N GLU A 54 21.88 -2.87 10.18
CA GLU A 54 22.91 -2.09 9.46
C GLU A 54 24.21 -2.89 9.32
N PHE A 55 24.57 -3.66 10.35
CA PHE A 55 25.68 -4.61 10.26
C PHE A 55 25.39 -5.75 9.28
N TYR A 56 24.15 -6.25 9.24
CA TYR A 56 23.72 -7.22 8.23
C TYR A 56 23.78 -6.64 6.83
N ASP A 57 23.33 -5.41 6.61
CA ASP A 57 23.30 -4.76 5.30
C ASP A 57 24.71 -4.42 4.84
N MET A 58 25.60 -4.02 5.74
CA MET A 58 27.03 -3.84 5.48
C MET A 58 27.71 -5.16 5.11
N ILE A 59 27.51 -6.21 5.92
CA ILE A 59 28.09 -7.55 5.66
C ILE A 59 27.47 -8.18 4.41
N SER A 60 26.16 -8.02 4.17
CA SER A 60 25.47 -8.52 2.98
C SER A 60 25.95 -7.80 1.73
N THR A 61 26.17 -6.49 1.81
CA THR A 61 26.80 -5.71 0.72
C THR A 61 28.22 -6.19 0.49
N MET A 62 29.04 -6.34 1.52
CA MET A 62 30.41 -6.88 1.39
C MET A 62 30.45 -8.31 0.82
N LEU A 63 29.55 -9.18 1.25
CA LEU A 63 29.45 -10.56 0.76
C LEU A 63 28.85 -10.66 -0.64
N LYS A 64 27.94 -9.74 -1.01
CA LYS A 64 27.47 -9.60 -2.39
C LYS A 64 28.63 -9.17 -3.27
N LEU A 65 29.50 -8.27 -2.80
CA LEU A 65 30.72 -7.86 -3.49
C LEU A 65 31.77 -9.00 -3.56
N GLU A 66 31.86 -9.90 -2.57
CA GLU A 66 32.72 -11.10 -2.63
C GLU A 66 32.15 -12.21 -3.52
N ASN A 67 30.83 -12.45 -3.54
CA ASN A 67 30.19 -13.39 -4.48
C ASN A 67 30.26 -12.92 -5.94
N MET A 68 30.79 -11.73 -6.20
CA MET A 68 30.99 -11.16 -7.53
C MET A 68 32.34 -11.52 -8.15
N ASP A 69 33.23 -12.24 -7.45
CA ASP A 69 34.57 -12.67 -7.89
C ASP A 69 34.60 -13.29 -9.29
N SER A 70 33.52 -13.96 -9.73
CA SER A 70 33.45 -14.57 -11.07
C SER A 70 33.13 -13.61 -12.22
N PHE A 71 32.86 -12.33 -11.95
CA PHE A 71 32.50 -11.29 -12.93
C PHE A 71 33.36 -10.03 -12.84
N LEU A 72 34.30 -9.99 -11.88
CA LEU A 72 35.25 -8.91 -11.79
C LEU A 72 36.33 -9.18 -12.83
N ASP A 73 36.57 -8.22 -13.72
CA ASP A 73 37.86 -8.15 -14.39
C ASP A 73 38.84 -7.85 -13.25
N GLU A 74 39.53 -8.87 -12.74
CA GLU A 74 40.46 -8.76 -11.59
C GLU A 74 41.53 -7.67 -11.82
N ASP A 75 41.68 -7.26 -13.07
CA ASP A 75 42.60 -6.24 -13.55
C ASP A 75 42.02 -4.82 -13.63
N ASP A 76 40.78 -4.52 -13.17
CA ASP A 76 40.28 -3.14 -13.07
C ASP A 76 40.77 -2.45 -11.78
N PRO A 77 41.82 -1.59 -11.86
CA PRO A 77 42.39 -0.96 -10.69
C PRO A 77 41.43 0.04 -10.02
N LEU A 78 40.48 0.62 -10.77
CA LEU A 78 39.48 1.54 -10.20
C LEU A 78 38.48 0.78 -9.34
N LEU A 79 37.99 -0.36 -9.84
CA LEU A 79 37.06 -1.19 -9.08
C LEU A 79 37.70 -1.66 -7.78
N LEU A 80 38.93 -2.16 -7.84
CA LEU A 80 39.68 -2.57 -6.65
C LEU A 80 39.88 -1.41 -5.67
N ALA A 81 40.19 -0.22 -6.17
CA ALA A 81 40.31 0.98 -5.33
C ALA A 81 38.99 1.34 -4.63
N ILE A 82 37.85 1.23 -5.33
CA ILE A 82 36.50 1.47 -4.78
C ILE A 82 36.13 0.41 -3.73
N LEU A 83 36.32 -0.87 -4.04
CA LEU A 83 36.01 -1.98 -3.14
C LEU A 83 36.86 -1.95 -1.87
N ARG A 84 38.15 -1.64 -2.00
CA ARG A 84 39.07 -1.49 -0.86
C ARG A 84 38.87 -0.18 -0.11
N ARG A 85 38.08 0.76 -0.67
CA ARG A 85 37.93 2.13 -0.17
C ARG A 85 39.28 2.81 0.07
N SER A 86 40.24 2.55 -0.82
CA SER A 86 41.60 3.08 -0.73
C SER A 86 41.66 4.44 -1.41
N ARG A 87 41.66 5.52 -0.61
CA ARG A 87 41.65 6.89 -1.12
C ARG A 87 42.82 7.15 -2.08
N SER A 88 44.03 6.72 -1.75
CA SER A 88 45.23 6.96 -2.56
C SER A 88 45.23 6.18 -3.87
N GLU A 89 44.73 4.93 -3.86
CA GLU A 89 44.59 4.14 -5.09
C GLU A 89 43.50 4.74 -5.98
N PHE A 90 42.39 5.17 -5.38
CA PHE A 90 41.30 5.81 -6.10
C PHE A 90 41.75 7.13 -6.74
N GLU A 91 42.43 8.00 -5.97
CA GLU A 91 43.06 9.24 -6.47
C GLU A 91 44.05 8.96 -7.62
N ALA A 92 44.88 7.92 -7.51
CA ALA A 92 45.80 7.53 -8.57
C ALA A 92 45.07 7.02 -9.82
N CYS A 93 43.99 6.25 -9.67
CA CYS A 93 43.22 5.74 -10.80
C CYS A 93 42.51 6.86 -11.55
N ILE A 94 41.80 7.74 -10.84
CA ILE A 94 41.04 8.82 -11.48
C ILE A 94 41.96 9.89 -12.09
N SER A 95 43.12 10.16 -11.50
CA SER A 95 44.06 11.18 -12.03
C SER A 95 44.77 10.74 -13.31
N ASN A 96 44.88 9.43 -13.54
CA ASN A 96 45.54 8.86 -14.72
C ASN A 96 44.56 8.42 -15.82
N SER A 97 43.25 8.50 -15.57
CA SER A 97 42.23 8.01 -16.50
C SER A 97 41.59 9.16 -17.27
N ASP A 98 41.23 8.91 -18.53
CA ASP A 98 40.36 9.83 -19.27
C ASP A 98 38.97 9.85 -18.62
N HIS A 99 38.56 11.01 -18.09
CA HIS A 99 37.30 11.18 -17.37
C HIS A 99 36.10 10.71 -18.20
N ALA A 100 36.12 10.90 -19.53
CA ALA A 100 35.02 10.50 -20.41
C ALA A 100 34.89 8.97 -20.52
N LEU A 101 36.01 8.25 -20.52
CA LEU A 101 36.02 6.78 -20.53
C LEU A 101 35.60 6.21 -19.17
N LEU A 102 35.99 6.87 -18.08
CA LEU A 102 35.60 6.48 -16.73
C LEU A 102 34.08 6.61 -16.53
N ILE A 103 33.48 7.72 -16.97
CA ILE A 103 32.03 7.93 -16.87
C ILE A 103 31.25 6.86 -17.64
N CYS A 104 31.73 6.49 -18.84
CA CYS A 104 31.11 5.45 -19.65
C CYS A 104 31.28 4.03 -19.07
N SER A 105 32.34 3.78 -18.29
CA SER A 105 32.60 2.47 -17.68
C SER A 105 31.93 2.27 -16.32
N LEU A 106 31.50 3.35 -15.66
CA LEU A 106 30.74 3.28 -14.41
C LEU A 106 29.35 2.65 -14.65
N SER A 107 29.30 1.33 -14.60
CA SER A 107 28.03 0.58 -14.53
C SER A 107 27.33 0.85 -13.19
N GLY A 108 26.02 0.57 -13.11
CA GLY A 108 25.21 0.84 -11.89
C GLY A 108 25.79 0.29 -10.58
N ARG A 109 26.62 -0.76 -10.65
CA ARG A 109 27.30 -1.36 -9.48
C ARG A 109 28.41 -0.49 -8.90
N TYR A 110 29.19 0.18 -9.74
CA TYR A 110 30.20 1.15 -9.28
C TYR A 110 29.52 2.35 -8.63
N MET A 111 28.37 2.75 -9.19
CA MET A 111 27.58 3.88 -8.70
C MET A 111 27.02 3.61 -7.31
N GLU A 112 26.50 2.41 -7.05
CA GLU A 112 26.06 2.01 -5.72
C GLU A 112 27.22 2.00 -4.70
N ALA A 113 28.36 1.41 -5.07
CA ALA A 113 29.53 1.37 -4.18
C ALA A 113 30.08 2.78 -3.88
N LEU A 114 30.24 3.63 -4.91
CA LEU A 114 30.68 5.02 -4.76
C LEU A 114 29.68 5.87 -3.96
N ALA A 115 28.38 5.65 -4.14
CA ALA A 115 27.34 6.33 -3.38
C ALA A 115 27.39 6.03 -1.87
N THR A 116 27.99 4.91 -1.46
CA THR A 116 28.24 4.60 -0.04
C THR A 116 29.57 5.13 0.49
N TRP A 117 30.38 5.81 -0.33
CA TRP A 117 31.74 6.21 0.01
C TRP A 117 31.97 7.74 -0.13
N PRO A 118 31.60 8.54 0.88
CA PRO A 118 31.61 10.01 0.80
C PRO A 118 33.01 10.60 0.58
N GLN A 119 34.07 9.92 1.03
CA GLN A 119 35.44 10.38 0.81
C GLN A 119 35.83 10.32 -0.67
N ALA A 120 35.45 9.27 -1.40
CA ALA A 120 35.70 9.19 -2.83
C ALA A 120 34.91 10.26 -3.61
N LEU A 121 33.66 10.51 -3.23
CA LEU A 121 32.87 11.60 -3.80
C LEU A 121 33.52 12.97 -3.55
N GLY A 122 34.10 13.16 -2.36
CA GLY A 122 34.89 14.35 -2.03
C GLY A 122 36.17 14.48 -2.86
N VAL A 123 36.83 13.38 -3.16
CA VAL A 123 37.99 13.34 -4.06
C VAL A 123 37.59 13.69 -5.49
N MET A 124 36.56 13.03 -6.04
CA MET A 124 36.00 13.31 -7.37
C MET A 124 35.63 14.80 -7.50
N ARG A 125 35.07 15.39 -6.44
CA ARG A 125 34.83 16.83 -6.36
C ARG A 125 36.10 17.66 -6.49
N SER A 126 37.12 17.32 -5.71
CA SER A 126 38.35 18.12 -5.61
C SER A 126 39.12 18.19 -6.93
N ILE A 127 38.97 17.17 -7.78
CA ILE A 127 39.62 17.11 -9.10
C ILE A 127 38.72 17.63 -10.24
N GLY A 128 37.54 18.18 -9.94
CA GLY A 128 36.61 18.69 -10.96
C GLY A 128 35.93 17.60 -11.80
N PHE A 129 35.85 16.36 -11.30
CA PHE A 129 35.33 15.22 -12.07
C PHE A 129 33.86 15.40 -12.53
N PHE A 130 33.10 16.20 -11.77
CA PHE A 130 31.66 16.39 -11.98
C PHE A 130 31.31 17.64 -12.80
N ASP A 131 32.30 18.44 -13.19
CA ASP A 131 32.04 19.77 -13.79
C ASP A 131 31.30 19.69 -15.14
N ASP A 132 31.34 18.52 -15.81
CA ASP A 132 30.77 18.29 -17.14
C ASP A 132 29.64 17.23 -17.20
N SER A 133 29.16 16.66 -16.07
CA SER A 133 28.19 15.55 -16.11
C SER A 133 27.10 15.58 -15.02
N ASP A 134 26.01 16.29 -15.31
CA ASP A 134 24.77 16.30 -14.51
C ASP A 134 24.22 14.88 -14.28
N THR A 135 24.24 14.05 -15.33
CA THR A 135 23.70 12.69 -15.32
C THR A 135 24.39 11.81 -14.29
N LEU A 136 25.72 11.94 -14.15
CA LEU A 136 26.48 11.14 -13.20
C LEU A 136 26.21 11.57 -11.76
N VAL A 137 26.23 12.89 -11.48
CA VAL A 137 25.93 13.43 -10.16
C VAL A 137 24.53 12.98 -9.73
N ASN A 138 23.55 13.07 -10.62
CA ASN A 138 22.17 12.69 -10.35
C ASN A 138 22.04 11.18 -10.08
N SER A 139 22.74 10.36 -10.84
CA SER A 139 22.74 8.91 -10.64
C SER A 139 23.39 8.53 -9.29
N LEU A 140 24.57 9.06 -8.98
CA LEU A 140 25.22 8.84 -7.67
C LEU A 140 24.37 9.34 -6.52
N TRP A 141 23.66 10.45 -6.73
CA TRP A 141 22.75 11.01 -5.76
C TRP A 141 21.58 10.06 -5.49
N GLN A 142 20.91 9.55 -6.53
CA GLN A 142 19.85 8.53 -6.41
C GLN A 142 20.33 7.27 -5.68
N TYR A 143 21.51 6.75 -6.03
CA TYR A 143 22.08 5.61 -5.31
C TYR A 143 22.38 5.95 -3.85
N ALA A 144 22.85 7.17 -3.54
CA ALA A 144 23.13 7.60 -2.17
C ALA A 144 21.86 7.68 -1.32
N VAL A 145 20.73 8.08 -1.92
CA VAL A 145 19.39 7.97 -1.31
C VAL A 145 19.03 6.53 -1.03
N GLN A 146 19.12 5.69 -2.05
CA GLN A 146 18.69 4.30 -1.99
C GLN A 146 19.44 3.51 -0.91
N VAL A 147 20.75 3.74 -0.79
CA VAL A 147 21.61 3.13 0.23
C VAL A 147 21.66 3.91 1.55
N ARG A 148 20.95 5.04 1.64
CA ARG A 148 20.81 5.88 2.84
C ARG A 148 22.14 6.41 3.40
N SER A 149 23.07 6.81 2.53
CA SER A 149 24.35 7.40 2.95
C SER A 149 24.22 8.92 3.08
N VAL A 150 23.97 9.38 4.31
CA VAL A 150 23.76 10.80 4.64
C VAL A 150 24.94 11.67 4.22
N GLU A 151 26.16 11.23 4.52
CA GLU A 151 27.38 11.96 4.22
C GLU A 151 27.61 12.07 2.71
N SER A 152 27.27 11.03 1.94
CA SER A 152 27.35 11.09 0.48
C SER A 152 26.30 12.03 -0.11
N ILE A 153 25.07 12.01 0.42
CA ILE A 153 24.02 12.96 0.05
C ILE A 153 24.49 14.40 0.32
N GLU A 154 25.10 14.67 1.48
CA GLU A 154 25.64 15.99 1.79
C GLU A 154 26.76 16.43 0.84
N VAL A 155 27.70 15.52 0.53
CA VAL A 155 28.78 15.80 -0.42
C VAL A 155 28.21 16.12 -1.80
N LEU A 156 27.25 15.31 -2.28
CA LEU A 156 26.61 15.48 -3.58
C LEU A 156 25.70 16.73 -3.63
N THR A 157 25.04 17.10 -2.54
CA THR A 157 24.19 18.31 -2.45
C THR A 157 24.99 19.60 -2.59
N ARG A 158 26.29 19.58 -2.27
CA ARG A 158 27.17 20.74 -2.44
C ARG A 158 27.51 21.02 -3.92
N PHE A 159 27.14 20.15 -4.86
CA PHE A 159 27.24 20.37 -6.31
C PHE A 159 26.06 21.20 -6.83
N LYS A 160 25.82 22.36 -6.20
CA LYS A 160 24.62 23.22 -6.33
C LYS A 160 24.19 23.57 -7.76
N LYS A 161 25.07 23.48 -8.75
CA LYS A 161 24.78 23.83 -10.14
C LYS A 161 23.98 22.75 -10.89
N HIS A 162 23.99 21.51 -10.40
CA HIS A 162 23.56 20.33 -11.17
C HIS A 162 22.30 19.64 -10.63
N ILE A 163 21.91 19.93 -9.37
CA ILE A 163 20.73 19.33 -8.71
C ILE A 163 19.44 20.08 -9.04
N ALA A 164 19.53 21.29 -9.59
CA ALA A 164 18.37 22.14 -9.89
C ALA A 164 17.44 21.57 -10.99
N SER A 165 17.86 20.52 -11.71
CA SER A 165 17.05 19.83 -12.73
C SER A 165 16.37 18.56 -12.24
N LEU A 166 16.60 18.13 -10.99
CA LEU A 166 15.93 16.97 -10.41
C LEU A 166 14.46 17.31 -10.10
N GLU A 167 13.57 16.39 -10.47
CA GLU A 167 12.23 16.35 -9.91
C GLU A 167 12.35 16.32 -8.38
N TRP A 168 11.68 17.26 -7.71
CA TRP A 168 11.66 17.41 -6.25
C TRP A 168 11.32 16.12 -5.48
N SER A 169 10.64 15.17 -6.13
CA SER A 169 10.31 13.84 -5.62
C SER A 169 11.52 13.09 -5.06
N TYR A 170 12.67 13.17 -5.74
CA TYR A 170 13.89 12.50 -5.33
C TYR A 170 14.55 13.21 -4.15
N LEU A 171 14.67 14.55 -4.19
CA LEU A 171 15.22 15.40 -3.11
C LEU A 171 14.50 15.20 -1.79
N ASP A 172 13.18 15.10 -1.82
CA ASP A 172 12.39 14.79 -0.64
C ASP A 172 12.77 13.42 -0.06
N GLU A 173 12.86 12.36 -0.85
CA GLU A 173 13.27 11.03 -0.37
C GLU A 173 14.59 11.03 0.41
N ALA A 174 15.62 11.66 -0.16
CA ALA A 174 16.94 11.69 0.45
C ALA A 174 16.99 12.49 1.73
N TRP A 175 16.35 13.66 1.74
CA TRP A 175 16.38 14.56 2.88
C TRP A 175 15.58 13.99 4.04
N ILE A 176 14.46 13.33 3.72
CA ILE A 176 13.63 12.59 4.67
C ILE A 176 14.40 11.40 5.24
N MET A 177 15.10 10.62 4.42
CA MET A 177 15.90 9.49 4.89
C MET A 177 17.10 9.93 5.74
N ALA A 178 17.79 11.00 5.36
CA ALA A 178 18.90 11.57 6.12
C ALA A 178 18.48 12.14 7.48
N ARG A 179 17.34 12.85 7.52
CA ARG A 179 16.78 13.42 8.75
C ARG A 179 16.31 12.36 9.75
N ASN A 180 15.86 11.21 9.27
CA ASN A 180 15.43 10.11 10.13
C ASN A 180 16.60 9.37 10.81
N MET A 181 17.84 9.60 10.37
CA MET A 181 19.06 8.98 10.90
C MET A 181 19.82 9.88 11.89
N ALA A 182 19.64 11.20 11.84
CA ALA A 182 20.26 12.12 12.81
C ALA A 182 19.55 12.02 14.17
N THR A 183 20.31 11.73 15.23
CA THR A 183 19.74 11.72 16.59
C THR A 183 19.22 13.11 16.96
N THR A 184 18.12 13.15 17.70
CA THR A 184 17.32 14.34 18.06
C THR A 184 18.13 15.53 18.59
N ARG A 185 19.34 15.27 19.11
CA ARG A 185 20.25 16.24 19.71
C ARG A 185 20.96 17.15 18.70
N GLU A 186 21.36 16.65 17.53
CA GLU A 186 22.06 17.45 16.51
C GLU A 186 21.10 18.41 15.79
N VAL A 187 19.82 18.02 15.68
CA VAL A 187 18.74 18.85 15.12
C VAL A 187 18.37 20.00 16.08
N ASP A 188 18.41 19.78 17.39
CA ASP A 188 18.18 20.84 18.38
C ASP A 188 19.35 21.84 18.43
N GLU A 189 20.59 21.38 18.23
CA GLU A 189 21.77 22.25 18.15
C GLU A 189 21.79 23.09 16.84
N MET A 190 21.35 22.51 15.71
CA MET A 190 21.17 23.25 14.45
C MET A 190 20.02 24.27 14.51
N ARG A 191 18.96 23.96 15.26
CA ARG A 191 17.85 24.90 15.53
C ARG A 191 18.29 26.09 16.38
N TRP A 192 19.24 25.87 17.30
CA TRP A 192 19.80 26.95 18.13
C TRP A 192 20.79 27.84 17.37
N ALA A 193 21.46 27.32 16.33
CA ALA A 193 22.48 28.03 15.57
C ALA A 193 21.95 29.11 14.58
N GLY A 194 20.64 29.39 14.53
CA GLY A 194 20.06 30.53 13.81
C GLY A 194 20.17 30.52 12.27
N SER A 195 20.75 29.47 11.68
CA SER A 195 21.01 29.35 10.23
C SER A 195 19.73 29.03 9.43
N PHE A 196 18.79 28.29 10.03
CA PHE A 196 17.58 27.80 9.35
C PHE A 196 16.54 28.89 9.09
N ASP A 197 16.19 29.68 10.12
CA ASP A 197 15.22 30.78 9.97
C ASP A 197 15.75 31.89 9.03
N ALA A 198 17.06 32.10 9.00
CA ALA A 198 17.71 33.05 8.09
C ALA A 198 17.79 32.56 6.63
N ALA A 199 17.84 31.25 6.39
CA ALA A 199 17.76 30.66 5.06
C ALA A 199 16.32 30.62 4.53
N LEU A 200 15.34 30.35 5.41
CA LEU A 200 13.92 30.35 5.06
C LEU A 200 13.39 31.79 4.81
N ALA A 201 13.83 32.78 5.60
CA ALA A 201 13.49 34.19 5.39
C ALA A 201 14.11 34.79 4.11
N LYS A 202 15.17 34.18 3.57
CA LYS A 202 15.77 34.57 2.28
C LYS A 202 15.11 33.89 1.07
N LEU A 203 14.22 32.93 1.29
CA LEU A 203 13.53 32.16 0.24
C LEU A 203 12.06 32.56 0.06
N GLN A 204 11.55 33.56 0.79
CA GLN A 204 10.29 34.22 0.44
C GLN A 204 10.48 35.12 -0.78
N PRO A 205 9.67 34.99 -1.84
CA PRO A 205 9.47 36.08 -2.78
C PRO A 205 8.58 37.14 -2.12
N ASP A 206 8.98 38.40 -2.18
CA ASP A 206 8.20 39.58 -1.80
C ASP A 206 6.94 39.73 -2.69
N CYS A 207 5.94 38.89 -2.47
CA CYS A 207 4.60 39.05 -3.03
C CYS A 207 3.57 38.99 -1.89
N LEU A 208 3.64 39.98 -1.01
CA LEU A 208 2.48 40.39 -0.22
C LEU A 208 1.65 41.36 -1.08
N MET A 209 0.49 40.85 -1.51
CA MET A 209 -0.70 41.54 -1.99
C MET A 209 -0.65 43.09 -1.89
N ASP A 210 -0.34 43.75 -3.00
CA ASP A 210 -0.78 45.13 -3.23
C ASP A 210 -2.12 45.06 -3.96
N SER A 211 -3.20 45.32 -3.22
CA SER A 211 -4.57 45.25 -3.71
C SER A 211 -4.93 46.53 -4.47
N SER A 212 -4.36 46.75 -5.66
CA SER A 212 -4.90 47.72 -6.63
C SER A 212 -4.16 47.72 -7.97
N ILE A 213 -4.24 46.64 -8.76
CA ILE A 213 -4.06 46.76 -10.22
C ILE A 213 -5.09 45.86 -10.90
N GLU A 214 -6.10 46.50 -11.47
CA GLU A 214 -6.95 45.89 -12.49
C GLU A 214 -6.17 45.82 -13.80
N ASP A 215 -6.37 44.71 -14.50
CA ASP A 215 -6.19 44.50 -15.94
C ASP A 215 -4.86 44.01 -16.55
N GLU A 216 -5.06 42.91 -17.27
CA GLU A 216 -4.44 42.45 -18.53
C GLU A 216 -3.00 41.92 -18.53
N GLY A 217 -2.90 40.59 -18.68
CA GLY A 217 -1.90 40.00 -19.57
C GLY A 217 -0.69 39.33 -18.94
N CYS A 218 -0.85 38.58 -17.84
CA CYS A 218 0.20 37.69 -17.35
C CYS A 218 -0.25 36.22 -17.43
N ASP A 219 -0.10 35.62 -18.62
CA ASP A 219 0.05 34.17 -18.77
C ASP A 219 1.35 33.76 -18.05
N GLN A 220 1.29 33.65 -16.73
CA GLN A 220 2.36 33.09 -15.93
C GLN A 220 2.47 31.62 -16.29
N ILE A 221 3.63 31.24 -16.84
CA ILE A 221 4.17 29.90 -16.75
C ILE A 221 4.30 29.61 -15.25
N ALA A 222 3.24 29.12 -14.63
CA ALA A 222 3.29 28.52 -13.31
C ALA A 222 4.22 27.33 -13.46
N THR A 223 5.47 27.47 -13.03
CA THR A 223 6.38 26.34 -12.88
C THR A 223 5.69 25.37 -11.94
N SER A 224 5.12 24.32 -12.54
CA SER A 224 4.37 23.23 -11.91
C SER A 224 5.24 22.58 -10.84
N THR A 225 5.25 23.17 -9.65
CA THR A 225 5.94 22.60 -8.51
C THR A 225 5.06 21.46 -8.02
N ILE A 226 5.53 20.24 -8.29
CA ILE A 226 4.93 19.02 -7.80
C ILE A 226 4.90 19.12 -6.27
N SER A 227 3.77 18.76 -5.69
CA SER A 227 3.48 18.82 -4.29
C SER A 227 4.38 17.79 -3.66
N PRO A 228 5.09 18.12 -2.57
CA PRO A 228 5.89 17.12 -1.87
C PRO A 228 5.02 15.93 -1.43
N TYR A 229 3.70 16.14 -1.26
CA TYR A 229 2.76 15.12 -0.84
C TYR A 229 2.40 14.08 -1.92
N HIS A 230 2.71 14.34 -3.20
CA HIS A 230 2.48 13.37 -4.28
C HIS A 230 3.59 12.32 -4.40
N SER A 231 4.74 12.53 -3.72
CA SER A 231 5.88 11.63 -3.81
C SER A 231 5.53 10.21 -3.32
N TYR A 232 5.85 9.19 -4.14
CA TYR A 232 5.55 7.75 -3.91
C TYR A 232 6.12 7.17 -2.61
N SER A 233 7.10 7.85 -2.08
CA SER A 233 8.00 7.47 -1.01
C SER A 233 7.86 8.38 0.21
N LEU A 234 6.87 9.26 0.19
CA LEU A 234 6.58 10.17 1.30
C LEU A 234 6.49 9.35 2.59
N SER A 235 7.42 9.60 3.50
CA SER A 235 7.32 9.08 4.86
C SER A 235 6.53 10.05 5.73
N ILE A 236 6.09 9.59 6.91
CA ILE A 236 5.47 10.48 7.92
C ILE A 236 6.36 11.66 8.26
N LEU A 237 7.66 11.41 8.45
CA LEU A 237 8.62 12.45 8.80
C LEU A 237 8.79 13.45 7.65
N GLY A 238 8.63 12.99 6.41
CA GLY A 238 8.57 13.87 5.24
C GLY A 238 7.33 14.71 5.16
N ALA A 239 6.16 14.09 5.32
CA ALA A 239 4.88 14.77 5.31
C ALA A 239 4.84 15.86 6.41
N GLU A 240 5.31 15.54 7.62
CA GLU A 240 5.49 16.48 8.73
C GLU A 240 6.47 17.61 8.42
N SER A 241 7.56 17.30 7.71
CA SER A 241 8.57 18.31 7.34
C SER A 241 7.99 19.31 6.33
N ALA A 242 7.33 18.80 5.28
CA ALA A 242 6.62 19.62 4.29
C ALA A 242 5.54 20.48 4.97
N TRP A 243 4.76 19.90 5.88
CA TRP A 243 3.75 20.64 6.62
C TRP A 243 4.36 21.76 7.46
N LYS A 244 5.45 21.50 8.19
CA LYS A 244 6.15 22.54 8.98
C LYS A 244 6.78 23.63 8.10
N ALA A 245 7.18 23.29 6.88
CA ALA A 245 7.69 24.24 5.90
C ALA A 245 6.59 25.08 5.21
N GLY A 246 5.31 24.86 5.52
CA GLY A 246 4.19 25.67 5.03
C GLY A 246 3.40 25.08 3.86
N PHE A 247 3.77 23.90 3.36
CA PHE A 247 3.02 23.22 2.30
C PHE A 247 1.65 22.74 2.82
N ARG A 248 0.55 23.12 2.15
CA ARG A 248 -0.85 22.83 2.57
C ARG A 248 -1.71 22.22 1.47
N ASP A 249 -1.07 21.84 0.39
CA ASP A 249 -1.64 21.43 -0.89
C ASP A 249 -2.05 19.94 -0.91
N LEU A 250 -2.70 19.48 0.17
CA LEU A 250 -3.14 18.08 0.32
C LEU A 250 -4.31 17.67 -0.59
N ASN A 251 -4.91 18.65 -1.26
CA ASN A 251 -6.04 18.49 -2.18
C ASN A 251 -5.76 19.10 -3.55
N THR A 252 -4.54 19.58 -3.81
CA THR A 252 -4.19 20.05 -5.14
C THR A 252 -4.20 18.87 -6.10
N LEU A 253 -4.68 19.16 -7.30
CA LEU A 253 -4.64 18.24 -8.40
C LEU A 253 -3.31 18.44 -9.08
N GLN A 254 -2.55 17.37 -9.23
CA GLN A 254 -1.29 17.43 -9.95
C GLN A 254 -1.28 16.55 -11.17
N TRP A 255 -0.56 17.07 -12.15
CA TRP A 255 -0.25 16.44 -13.39
C TRP A 255 1.05 15.67 -13.23
N GLU A 256 0.95 14.34 -13.26
CA GLU A 256 2.14 13.50 -13.37
C GLU A 256 2.45 13.28 -14.85
N ASP A 257 3.56 13.83 -15.31
CA ASP A 257 4.21 13.40 -16.54
C ASP A 257 4.64 11.93 -16.40
N GLY A 258 4.23 11.06 -17.33
CA GLY A 258 4.70 9.66 -17.37
C GLY A 258 3.73 8.60 -16.84
N TRP A 259 2.66 8.96 -16.13
CA TRP A 259 1.55 8.02 -15.90
C TRP A 259 0.85 7.67 -17.21
N PRO A 260 0.22 6.48 -17.37
CA PRO A 260 -0.41 6.08 -18.62
C PRO A 260 -1.29 7.23 -19.15
N LYS A 261 -0.79 7.89 -20.21
CA LYS A 261 -1.32 9.12 -20.82
C LYS A 261 -2.83 9.07 -21.09
N LYS A 262 -3.36 7.85 -21.12
CA LYS A 262 -4.75 7.50 -21.34
C LYS A 262 -5.71 8.10 -20.32
N TYR A 263 -5.36 8.39 -19.06
CA TYR A 263 -6.38 8.75 -18.03
C TYR A 263 -6.43 10.20 -17.54
N GLY A 264 -5.52 11.08 -17.95
CA GLY A 264 -5.55 12.51 -17.57
C GLY A 264 -5.34 12.67 -16.06
N ASN A 265 -4.09 12.93 -15.67
CA ASN A 265 -3.64 12.82 -14.29
C ASN A 265 -4.02 14.09 -13.53
N PHE A 266 -5.20 14.05 -12.92
CA PHE A 266 -5.56 14.95 -11.82
C PHE A 266 -5.79 14.06 -10.63
N ILE A 267 -4.76 13.78 -9.84
CA ILE A 267 -4.90 13.00 -8.62
C ILE A 267 -4.55 13.89 -7.42
N THR A 268 -5.21 13.66 -6.29
CA THR A 268 -4.79 14.22 -5.01
C THR A 268 -3.70 13.34 -4.39
N PRO A 269 -2.89 13.85 -3.45
CA PRO A 269 -1.95 13.03 -2.68
C PRO A 269 -2.61 11.78 -2.09
N LEU A 270 -3.77 11.95 -1.46
CA LEU A 270 -4.53 10.84 -0.86
C LEU A 270 -5.00 9.83 -1.91
N TRP A 271 -5.38 10.29 -3.11
CA TRP A 271 -5.67 9.38 -4.21
C TRP A 271 -4.45 8.55 -4.59
N SER A 272 -3.30 9.22 -4.81
CA SER A 272 -2.04 8.56 -5.19
C SER A 272 -1.68 7.48 -4.17
N PHE A 273 -1.68 7.80 -2.89
CA PHE A 273 -1.40 6.82 -1.82
C PHE A 273 -2.44 5.72 -1.70
N SER A 274 -3.73 6.03 -1.85
CA SER A 274 -4.80 5.02 -1.86
C SER A 274 -4.63 4.03 -3.02
N HIS A 275 -4.11 4.50 -4.16
CA HIS A 275 -3.90 3.71 -5.36
C HIS A 275 -2.55 2.99 -5.39
N GLN A 276 -1.44 3.58 -5.00
CA GLN A 276 -0.12 2.92 -4.99
C GLN A 276 -0.10 1.68 -4.10
N SER A 277 -0.87 1.76 -3.03
CA SER A 277 -1.18 0.63 -2.18
C SER A 277 -1.79 -0.57 -2.94
N ALA A 278 -2.17 -0.35 -4.19
CA ALA A 278 -2.87 -1.33 -4.99
C ALA A 278 -1.98 -2.37 -5.69
N VAL A 279 -0.72 -2.00 -5.95
CA VAL A 279 0.15 -2.66 -6.93
C VAL A 279 1.16 -3.58 -6.25
N TYR A 280 1.53 -3.25 -5.00
CA TYR A 280 2.55 -3.95 -4.22
C TYR A 280 2.02 -4.23 -2.81
N ASN A 281 2.62 -5.21 -2.10
CA ASN A 281 2.42 -5.38 -0.67
C ASN A 281 2.62 -4.03 0.00
N ILE A 282 1.52 -3.43 0.43
CA ILE A 282 1.52 -2.06 0.90
C ILE A 282 2.51 -2.01 2.08
N PRO A 283 3.54 -1.16 2.04
CA PRO A 283 4.36 -0.92 3.21
C PRO A 283 3.45 -0.47 4.37
N LYS A 284 3.72 -0.91 5.60
CA LYS A 284 2.92 -0.46 6.77
C LYS A 284 2.92 1.07 6.85
N GLU A 285 3.98 1.67 6.36
CA GLU A 285 4.26 3.08 6.21
C GLU A 285 3.16 3.80 5.41
N ASN A 286 2.67 3.24 4.30
CA ASN A 286 1.66 3.93 3.47
C ASN A 286 0.32 4.07 4.21
N VAL A 287 -0.05 3.14 5.10
CA VAL A 287 -1.28 3.30 5.92
C VAL A 287 -1.13 4.48 6.86
N ARG A 288 0.05 4.59 7.49
CA ARG A 288 0.35 5.71 8.37
C ARG A 288 0.26 7.02 7.60
N VAL A 289 0.76 7.05 6.36
CA VAL A 289 0.74 8.26 5.52
C VAL A 289 -0.70 8.62 5.12
N ILE A 290 -1.51 7.63 4.75
CA ILE A 290 -2.95 7.84 4.48
C ILE A 290 -3.66 8.44 5.70
N ILE A 291 -3.45 7.87 6.88
CA ILE A 291 -4.01 8.40 8.14
C ILE A 291 -3.52 9.84 8.35
N TRP A 292 -2.21 10.08 8.24
CA TRP A 292 -1.63 11.40 8.39
C TRP A 292 -2.24 12.42 7.43
N LEU A 293 -2.38 12.08 6.14
CA LEU A 293 -2.97 12.95 5.13
C LEU A 293 -4.41 13.32 5.50
N MET A 294 -5.20 12.34 5.94
CA MET A 294 -6.59 12.56 6.37
C MET A 294 -6.67 13.45 7.62
N ASP A 295 -5.82 13.21 8.62
CA ASP A 295 -5.75 14.01 9.85
C ASP A 295 -5.35 15.47 9.59
N HIS A 296 -4.65 15.73 8.47
CA HIS A 296 -4.24 17.07 8.05
C HIS A 296 -5.18 17.72 7.02
N GLY A 297 -6.33 17.10 6.73
CA GLY A 297 -7.38 17.68 5.90
C GLY A 297 -7.37 17.27 4.43
N ALA A 298 -6.63 16.22 4.05
CA ALA A 298 -6.82 15.58 2.74
C ALA A 298 -8.25 15.01 2.64
N ASN A 299 -8.93 15.25 1.53
CA ASN A 299 -10.33 14.89 1.35
C ASN A 299 -10.47 13.44 0.84
N PRO A 300 -10.92 12.47 1.67
CA PRO A 300 -11.12 11.09 1.24
C PRO A 300 -12.30 10.93 0.29
N PHE A 301 -13.12 11.97 0.12
CA PHE A 301 -14.35 11.98 -0.68
C PHE A 301 -14.21 12.78 -1.98
N TRP A 302 -13.01 13.23 -2.32
CA TRP A 302 -12.75 13.82 -3.63
C TRP A 302 -13.03 12.79 -4.73
N ILE A 303 -13.78 13.18 -5.76
CA ILE A 303 -14.23 12.27 -6.82
C ILE A 303 -13.37 12.48 -8.04
N HIS A 304 -12.68 11.43 -8.47
CA HIS A 304 -11.84 11.50 -9.65
C HIS A 304 -12.67 11.79 -10.89
N PRO A 305 -12.35 12.82 -11.70
CA PRO A 305 -13.22 13.30 -12.79
C PRO A 305 -13.46 12.23 -13.86
N LYS A 306 -12.43 11.43 -14.16
CA LYS A 306 -12.53 10.34 -15.12
C LYS A 306 -12.99 9.00 -14.53
N LEU A 307 -12.38 8.58 -13.43
CA LEU A 307 -12.62 7.27 -12.83
C LEU A 307 -13.89 7.23 -11.98
N LEU A 308 -14.46 8.40 -11.65
CA LEU A 308 -15.72 8.56 -10.93
C LEU A 308 -15.77 7.83 -9.57
N THR A 309 -14.61 7.59 -8.96
CA THR A 309 -14.49 6.97 -7.65
C THR A 309 -13.71 7.87 -6.69
N THR A 310 -13.65 7.51 -5.41
CA THR A 310 -13.10 8.30 -4.30
C THR A 310 -11.88 7.63 -3.66
N PRO A 311 -10.95 8.38 -3.04
CA PRO A 311 -9.87 7.77 -2.26
C PRO A 311 -10.40 6.84 -1.16
N ALA A 312 -11.50 7.22 -0.47
CA ALA A 312 -12.18 6.39 0.52
C ALA A 312 -12.51 4.99 -0.03
N HIS A 313 -13.04 4.93 -1.25
CA HIS A 313 -13.37 3.68 -1.92
C HIS A 313 -12.13 2.80 -2.13
N ASN A 314 -11.02 3.39 -2.58
CA ASN A 314 -9.75 2.67 -2.76
C ASN A 314 -9.16 2.20 -1.42
N ILE A 315 -9.17 3.06 -0.40
CA ILE A 315 -8.67 2.75 0.95
C ILE A 315 -9.44 1.55 1.53
N VAL A 316 -10.77 1.59 1.49
CA VAL A 316 -11.63 0.55 2.06
C VAL A 316 -11.42 -0.80 1.38
N ARG A 317 -11.35 -0.80 0.05
CA ARG A 317 -11.04 -2.00 -0.73
C ARG A 317 -9.72 -2.65 -0.28
N ARG A 318 -8.72 -1.82 0.01
CA ARG A 318 -7.38 -2.27 0.38
C ARG A 318 -7.29 -2.70 1.83
N ALA A 319 -7.97 -1.99 2.73
CA ALA A 319 -8.13 -2.42 4.12
C ALA A 319 -8.76 -3.82 4.19
N LYS A 320 -9.75 -4.11 3.34
CA LYS A 320 -10.30 -5.47 3.15
C LYS A 320 -9.22 -6.50 2.75
N ILE A 321 -8.38 -6.19 1.75
CA ILE A 321 -7.27 -7.07 1.34
C ILE A 321 -6.25 -7.23 2.47
N ARG A 322 -6.01 -6.22 3.31
CA ARG A 322 -5.04 -6.29 4.40
C ARG A 322 -5.55 -6.99 5.65
N ALA A 323 -6.81 -6.78 6.01
CA ALA A 323 -7.47 -7.51 7.08
C ALA A 323 -7.33 -9.01 6.83
N ALA A 324 -7.40 -9.43 5.56
CA ALA A 324 -7.14 -10.80 5.17
C ALA A 324 -5.75 -11.34 5.54
N TYR A 325 -4.74 -10.47 5.61
CA TYR A 325 -3.37 -10.83 6.00
C TYR A 325 -3.07 -10.59 7.50
N LYS A 326 -4.10 -10.43 8.34
CA LYS A 326 -3.95 -10.20 9.80
C LYS A 326 -3.10 -8.96 10.13
N ALA A 327 -3.19 -7.91 9.31
CA ALA A 327 -2.48 -6.67 9.56
C ALA A 327 -3.08 -5.90 10.76
N ASP A 328 -2.26 -5.01 11.33
CA ASP A 328 -2.45 -4.28 12.59
C ASP A 328 -3.85 -3.67 12.80
N VAL A 329 -4.43 -3.99 13.97
CA VAL A 329 -5.75 -3.57 14.47
C VAL A 329 -5.84 -2.05 14.65
N SER A 330 -4.70 -1.37 14.82
CA SER A 330 -4.64 0.09 14.99
C SER A 330 -5.23 0.88 13.82
N SER A 331 -5.36 0.26 12.63
CA SER A 331 -5.96 0.88 11.43
C SER A 331 -7.49 0.78 11.33
N MET A 332 -8.15 0.11 12.29
CA MET A 332 -9.58 -0.24 12.17
C MET A 332 -10.52 0.94 12.42
N SER A 333 -10.16 1.91 13.27
CA SER A 333 -11.01 3.08 13.55
C SER A 333 -11.20 3.98 12.33
N MET A 334 -10.12 4.24 11.58
CA MET A 334 -10.21 4.97 10.29
C MET A 334 -11.08 4.20 9.31
N PHE A 335 -10.91 2.88 9.23
CA PHE A 335 -11.69 2.04 8.33
C PHE A 335 -13.18 2.08 8.69
N GLU A 336 -13.52 1.99 9.98
CA GLU A 336 -14.88 2.14 10.48
C GLU A 336 -15.47 3.50 10.11
N ALA A 337 -14.73 4.60 10.31
CA ALA A 337 -15.18 5.93 9.91
C ALA A 337 -15.49 6.02 8.40
N LEU A 338 -14.70 5.35 7.55
CA LEU A 338 -14.97 5.28 6.11
C LEU A 338 -16.16 4.37 5.78
N LEU A 339 -16.41 3.31 6.53
CA LEU A 339 -17.61 2.47 6.40
C LEU A 339 -18.86 3.25 6.81
N LEU A 340 -18.80 4.04 7.89
CA LEU A 340 -19.93 4.84 8.36
C LEU A 340 -20.21 6.05 7.47
N SER A 341 -19.30 6.39 6.57
CA SER A 341 -19.50 7.46 5.59
C SER A 341 -20.60 7.11 4.59
N ARG A 342 -21.53 8.07 4.39
CA ARG A 342 -22.58 8.00 3.37
C ARG A 342 -22.11 8.44 1.98
N THR A 343 -20.83 8.75 1.82
CA THR A 343 -20.26 9.16 0.53
C THR A 343 -20.42 8.06 -0.51
N ARG A 344 -20.72 8.48 -1.74
CA ARG A 344 -20.89 7.61 -2.89
C ARG A 344 -20.03 8.08 -4.04
N ASP A 345 -19.53 7.11 -4.78
CA ASP A 345 -18.93 7.31 -6.09
C ASP A 345 -19.98 7.77 -7.12
N ARG A 346 -19.55 8.23 -8.30
CA ARG A 346 -20.46 8.71 -9.37
C ARG A 346 -20.77 7.66 -10.45
N CYS A 347 -20.70 6.38 -10.12
CA CYS A 347 -21.10 5.31 -11.05
C CYS A 347 -22.62 5.09 -11.07
N THR A 348 -23.15 4.55 -12.17
CA THR A 348 -24.60 4.34 -12.39
C THR A 348 -25.06 2.88 -12.23
N CYS A 349 -24.22 2.01 -11.65
CA CYS A 349 -24.52 0.59 -11.54
C CYS A 349 -25.62 0.29 -10.49
N PHE A 350 -26.50 -0.66 -10.80
CA PHE A 350 -27.55 -1.11 -9.90
C PHE A 350 -27.06 -1.78 -8.61
N CYS A 351 -25.78 -2.20 -8.52
CA CYS A 351 -25.22 -2.74 -7.27
C CYS A 351 -25.31 -1.76 -6.09
N SER A 352 -25.46 -0.45 -6.34
CA SER A 352 -25.67 0.56 -5.31
C SER A 352 -26.50 1.73 -5.83
N LYS A 353 -27.51 2.16 -5.07
CA LYS A 353 -28.35 3.30 -5.44
C LYS A 353 -27.54 4.59 -5.41
N HIS A 354 -27.55 5.37 -6.50
CA HIS A 354 -26.80 6.62 -6.63
C HIS A 354 -25.28 6.47 -6.47
N GLY A 355 -24.73 5.31 -6.87
CA GLY A 355 -23.30 5.04 -6.88
C GLY A 355 -22.79 4.24 -5.69
N CYS A 356 -21.64 3.61 -5.87
CA CYS A 356 -21.05 2.69 -4.90
C CYS A 356 -20.60 3.41 -3.63
N CYS A 357 -20.84 2.77 -2.48
CA CYS A 357 -20.35 3.22 -1.18
C CYS A 357 -19.38 2.19 -0.58
N CYS A 358 -18.60 2.62 0.42
CA CYS A 358 -17.59 1.83 1.09
C CYS A 358 -18.13 0.54 1.72
N VAL A 359 -19.30 0.61 2.37
CA VAL A 359 -19.97 -0.55 2.99
C VAL A 359 -20.27 -1.63 1.95
N GLY A 360 -20.92 -1.25 0.84
CA GLY A 360 -21.25 -2.17 -0.23
C GLY A 360 -20.00 -2.78 -0.85
N LEU A 361 -18.97 -1.98 -1.11
CA LEU A 361 -17.70 -2.47 -1.64
C LEU A 361 -17.02 -3.50 -0.72
N THR A 362 -17.08 -3.29 0.60
CA THR A 362 -16.51 -4.23 1.57
C THR A 362 -17.20 -5.59 1.49
N ALA A 363 -18.51 -5.61 1.24
CA ALA A 363 -19.29 -6.83 1.06
C ALA A 363 -19.09 -7.53 -0.30
N SER A 364 -18.52 -6.85 -1.30
CA SER A 364 -18.31 -7.40 -2.63
C SER A 364 -17.33 -8.58 -2.60
N LYS A 365 -17.55 -9.58 -3.44
CA LYS A 365 -16.64 -10.71 -3.70
C LYS A 365 -15.93 -10.56 -5.05
N THR A 366 -16.48 -9.76 -5.96
CA THR A 366 -16.00 -9.68 -7.34
C THR A 366 -15.00 -8.55 -7.58
N GLY A 367 -14.21 -8.68 -8.66
CA GLY A 367 -13.32 -7.63 -9.15
C GLY A 367 -11.98 -7.51 -8.45
N ASP A 368 -11.73 -8.28 -7.39
CA ASP A 368 -10.46 -8.33 -6.69
C ASP A 368 -9.66 -9.58 -7.12
N PRO A 369 -8.54 -9.44 -7.86
CA PRO A 369 -7.69 -10.57 -8.21
C PRO A 369 -7.26 -11.39 -6.99
N PHE A 370 -7.18 -10.76 -5.81
CA PHE A 370 -6.84 -11.46 -4.58
C PHE A 370 -7.94 -12.41 -4.10
N TYR A 371 -9.22 -12.10 -4.34
CA TYR A 371 -10.34 -12.97 -3.95
C TYR A 371 -10.35 -14.28 -4.73
N GLU A 372 -9.76 -14.30 -5.92
CA GLU A 372 -9.63 -15.51 -6.74
C GLU A 372 -8.64 -16.50 -6.11
N THR A 373 -7.79 -16.07 -5.17
CA THR A 373 -6.90 -16.95 -4.41
C THR A 373 -7.64 -17.65 -3.27
N LEU A 374 -7.24 -18.90 -2.95
CA LEU A 374 -7.81 -19.67 -1.84
C LEU A 374 -7.69 -18.92 -0.50
N GLN A 375 -6.55 -18.26 -0.29
CA GLN A 375 -6.27 -17.45 0.89
C GLN A 375 -7.20 -16.23 0.98
N GLY A 376 -7.49 -15.58 -0.15
CA GLY A 376 -8.45 -14.48 -0.23
C GLY A 376 -9.87 -14.91 0.14
N LYS A 377 -10.34 -16.05 -0.38
CA LYS A 377 -11.65 -16.62 -0.04
C LYS A 377 -11.78 -16.88 1.47
N GLN A 378 -10.82 -17.57 2.08
CA GLN A 378 -10.80 -17.86 3.52
C GLN A 378 -10.80 -16.58 4.35
N SER A 379 -9.98 -15.62 3.96
CA SER A 379 -9.80 -14.40 4.72
C SER A 379 -11.03 -13.50 4.73
N MET A 380 -11.74 -13.42 3.60
CA MET A 380 -13.03 -12.75 3.57
C MET A 380 -13.98 -13.38 4.57
N ARG A 381 -14.08 -14.71 4.56
CA ARG A 381 -14.98 -15.46 5.45
C ARG A 381 -14.66 -15.31 6.93
N HIS A 382 -13.38 -15.35 7.29
CA HIS A 382 -13.01 -15.43 8.69
C HIS A 382 -12.65 -14.08 9.33
N ILE A 383 -12.43 -13.03 8.53
CA ILE A 383 -11.97 -11.74 9.06
C ILE A 383 -12.86 -10.58 8.60
N VAL A 384 -12.96 -10.36 7.28
CA VAL A 384 -13.59 -9.15 6.74
C VAL A 384 -15.10 -9.13 7.01
N PHE A 385 -15.79 -10.23 6.70
CA PHE A 385 -17.23 -10.29 6.86
C PHE A 385 -17.68 -10.31 8.33
N PRO A 386 -17.04 -11.08 9.25
CA PRO A 386 -17.35 -10.97 10.69
C PRO A 386 -17.19 -9.54 11.22
N TYR A 387 -16.12 -8.84 10.83
CA TYR A 387 -15.93 -7.44 11.21
C TYR A 387 -17.03 -6.54 10.64
N LEU A 388 -17.28 -6.60 9.33
CA LEU A 388 -18.32 -5.80 8.68
C LEU A 388 -19.69 -6.05 9.30
N PHE A 389 -20.03 -7.31 9.61
CA PHE A 389 -21.30 -7.67 10.23
C PHE A 389 -21.41 -7.18 11.67
N GLY A 390 -20.30 -7.22 12.44
CA GLY A 390 -20.24 -6.60 13.76
C GLY A 390 -20.52 -5.09 13.71
N VAL A 391 -19.93 -4.38 12.75
CA VAL A 391 -20.23 -2.95 12.52
C VAL A 391 -21.71 -2.72 12.17
N LEU A 392 -22.31 -3.59 11.34
CA LEU A 392 -23.74 -3.48 11.02
C LEU A 392 -24.64 -3.71 12.23
N ASP A 393 -24.29 -4.64 13.11
CA ASP A 393 -25.04 -4.93 14.33
C ASP A 393 -24.94 -3.75 15.32
N GLN A 394 -23.76 -3.15 15.49
CA GLN A 394 -23.56 -1.93 16.28
C GLN A 394 -24.36 -0.75 15.73
N HIS A 395 -24.50 -0.66 14.41
CA HIS A 395 -25.22 0.41 13.70
C HIS A 395 -26.56 -0.06 13.12
N LYS A 396 -27.28 -0.96 13.80
CA LYS A 396 -28.54 -1.56 13.31
C LYS A 396 -29.63 -0.54 12.90
N LYS A 397 -29.63 0.65 13.51
CA LYS A 397 -30.55 1.76 13.18
C LYS A 397 -30.24 2.42 11.83
N GLU A 398 -29.02 2.27 11.33
CA GLU A 398 -28.57 2.80 10.04
C GLU A 398 -28.95 1.86 8.89
N HIS A 399 -30.26 1.76 8.60
CA HIS A 399 -30.82 0.84 7.60
C HIS A 399 -30.18 0.95 6.19
N TRP A 400 -29.56 2.08 5.86
CA TRP A 400 -28.85 2.25 4.60
C TRP A 400 -27.62 1.34 4.48
N MET A 401 -26.96 0.99 5.60
CA MET A 401 -25.77 0.13 5.61
C MET A 401 -26.14 -1.32 5.27
N SER A 402 -27.12 -1.88 5.98
CA SER A 402 -27.62 -3.24 5.69
C SER A 402 -28.18 -3.32 4.26
N SER A 403 -28.89 -2.27 3.81
CA SER A 403 -29.35 -2.17 2.43
C SER A 403 -28.21 -2.20 1.42
N ALA A 404 -27.10 -1.49 1.68
CA ALA A 404 -25.93 -1.51 0.80
C ALA A 404 -25.30 -2.92 0.70
N VAL A 405 -25.21 -3.65 1.81
CA VAL A 405 -24.72 -5.03 1.83
C VAL A 405 -25.65 -5.98 1.08
N PHE A 406 -26.96 -5.92 1.35
CA PHE A 406 -27.93 -6.75 0.64
C PHE A 406 -27.89 -6.49 -0.88
N ARG A 407 -27.79 -5.24 -1.30
CA ARG A 407 -27.65 -4.88 -2.71
C ARG A 407 -26.40 -5.49 -3.31
N MET A 408 -25.22 -5.28 -2.72
CA MET A 408 -23.99 -5.81 -3.30
C MET A 408 -24.02 -7.34 -3.40
N MET A 409 -24.31 -8.03 -2.30
CA MET A 409 -24.24 -9.49 -2.25
C MET A 409 -25.31 -10.14 -3.12
N THR A 410 -26.53 -9.59 -3.17
CA THR A 410 -27.60 -10.11 -4.03
C THR A 410 -27.30 -9.87 -5.50
N PHE A 411 -26.74 -8.70 -5.85
CA PHE A 411 -26.34 -8.36 -7.21
C PHE A 411 -25.30 -9.36 -7.76
N GLU A 412 -24.27 -9.64 -6.97
CA GLU A 412 -23.24 -10.64 -7.33
C GLU A 412 -23.81 -12.06 -7.37
N LYS A 413 -24.69 -12.43 -6.44
CA LYS A 413 -25.28 -13.79 -6.40
C LYS A 413 -26.24 -14.06 -7.56
N LEU A 414 -26.81 -13.01 -8.16
CA LEU A 414 -27.60 -13.08 -9.40
C LEU A 414 -26.74 -13.02 -10.66
N SER A 415 -25.41 -12.87 -10.53
CA SER A 415 -24.45 -12.72 -11.63
C SER A 415 -24.75 -11.53 -12.54
N LEU A 416 -25.26 -10.43 -11.96
CA LEU A 416 -25.48 -9.19 -12.69
C LEU A 416 -24.15 -8.52 -13.04
N THR A 417 -24.11 -7.81 -14.17
CA THR A 417 -22.87 -7.23 -14.67
C THR A 417 -22.61 -5.89 -14.00
N HIS A 418 -21.47 -5.77 -13.31
CA HIS A 418 -21.05 -4.50 -12.74
C HIS A 418 -20.68 -3.49 -13.83
N THR A 419 -21.28 -2.31 -13.77
CA THR A 419 -21.00 -1.12 -14.61
C THR A 419 -20.32 -0.01 -13.79
N CYS A 420 -19.75 -0.34 -12.62
CA CYS A 420 -19.14 0.57 -11.65
C CYS A 420 -17.62 0.42 -11.50
N CYS A 421 -17.07 1.04 -10.46
CA CYS A 421 -15.66 1.03 -10.03
C CYS A 421 -15.14 -0.31 -9.50
N TYR A 422 -15.88 -1.42 -9.62
CA TYR A 422 -15.44 -2.73 -9.11
C TYR A 422 -14.12 -3.22 -9.74
N ARG A 423 -13.77 -2.78 -10.96
CA ARG A 423 -12.48 -3.05 -11.63
C ARG A 423 -11.57 -1.83 -11.71
N ILE A 424 -11.69 -0.89 -10.77
CA ILE A 424 -10.89 0.35 -10.80
C ILE A 424 -9.39 0.10 -10.96
N PHE A 425 -8.87 -0.97 -10.36
CA PHE A 425 -7.46 -1.34 -10.49
C PHE A 425 -7.08 -1.61 -11.94
N SER A 426 -7.74 -2.55 -12.59
CA SER A 426 -7.53 -2.85 -14.02
C SER A 426 -7.85 -1.66 -14.92
N GLU A 427 -8.76 -0.78 -14.50
CA GLU A 427 -9.09 0.45 -15.24
C GLU A 427 -7.92 1.42 -15.28
N ILE A 428 -7.25 1.63 -14.16
CA ILE A 428 -6.11 2.54 -14.04
C ILE A 428 -4.93 2.07 -14.91
N TRP A 429 -4.65 0.77 -14.94
CA TRP A 429 -3.61 0.18 -15.79
C TRP A 429 -3.97 0.10 -17.27
N GLY A 430 -5.24 0.36 -17.61
CA GLY A 430 -5.72 0.33 -18.98
C GLY A 430 -6.04 -1.06 -19.51
N ASP A 431 -5.94 -2.10 -18.68
CA ASP A 431 -6.27 -3.49 -19.01
C ASP A 431 -7.76 -3.68 -19.30
N VAL A 432 -8.59 -2.94 -18.56
CA VAL A 432 -10.05 -2.99 -18.68
C VAL A 432 -10.57 -1.56 -18.79
N GLN A 433 -11.60 -1.36 -19.60
CA GLN A 433 -12.34 -0.09 -19.58
C GLN A 433 -13.71 -0.32 -18.97
N ARG A 434 -14.12 0.59 -18.08
CA ARG A 434 -15.50 0.63 -17.64
C ARG A 434 -16.41 0.84 -18.85
N PRO A 435 -17.59 0.18 -18.89
CA PRO A 435 -18.59 0.48 -19.91
C PRO A 435 -18.89 1.99 -19.95
N THR A 436 -19.02 2.54 -21.16
CA THR A 436 -19.56 3.89 -21.36
C THR A 436 -20.99 3.97 -20.83
N ALA A 437 -21.53 5.16 -20.62
CA ALA A 437 -22.90 5.33 -20.16
C ALA A 437 -23.93 4.62 -21.07
N GLU A 438 -23.73 4.69 -22.40
CA GLU A 438 -24.53 3.98 -23.40
C GLU A 438 -24.41 2.45 -23.24
N LYS A 439 -23.18 1.92 -23.21
CA LYS A 439 -22.97 0.47 -23.04
C LYS A 439 -23.48 -0.05 -21.70
N ALA A 440 -23.41 0.77 -20.64
CA ALA A 440 -23.99 0.45 -19.35
C ALA A 440 -25.53 0.39 -19.45
N GLN A 441 -26.15 1.29 -20.20
CA GLN A 441 -27.59 1.27 -20.46
C GLN A 441 -28.00 0.01 -21.25
N ASP A 442 -27.24 -0.37 -22.28
CA ASP A 442 -27.49 -1.61 -23.02
C ASP A 442 -27.43 -2.84 -22.10
N ILE A 443 -26.42 -2.90 -21.22
CA ILE A 443 -26.30 -3.97 -20.22
C ILE A 443 -27.54 -3.97 -19.30
N HIS A 444 -28.00 -2.80 -18.84
CA HIS A 444 -29.19 -2.71 -18.01
C HIS A 444 -30.47 -3.14 -18.73
N ASP A 445 -30.59 -2.84 -20.02
CA ASP A 445 -31.73 -3.24 -20.83
C ASP A 445 -31.75 -4.74 -21.11
N ILE A 446 -30.59 -5.34 -21.37
CA ILE A 446 -30.43 -6.80 -21.51
C ILE A 446 -30.75 -7.50 -20.18
N GLN A 447 -30.31 -6.94 -19.05
CA GLN A 447 -30.50 -7.53 -17.72
C GLN A 447 -31.76 -7.02 -16.99
N ARG A 448 -32.71 -6.41 -17.70
CA ARG A 448 -33.85 -5.69 -17.11
C ARG A 448 -34.68 -6.56 -16.17
N ASP A 449 -34.98 -7.79 -16.54
CA ASP A 449 -35.83 -8.67 -15.74
C ASP A 449 -35.09 -9.21 -14.50
N ASP A 450 -33.79 -9.48 -14.60
CA ASP A 450 -32.96 -9.82 -13.45
C ASP A 450 -32.79 -8.63 -12.50
N ILE A 451 -32.70 -7.41 -13.02
CA ILE A 451 -32.68 -6.18 -12.22
C ILE A 451 -34.02 -5.99 -11.47
N LYS A 452 -35.17 -6.28 -12.09
CA LYS A 452 -36.47 -6.26 -11.39
C LYS A 452 -36.51 -7.29 -10.26
N LEU A 453 -36.04 -8.52 -10.50
CA LEU A 453 -35.94 -9.56 -9.48
C LEU A 453 -35.02 -9.12 -8.34
N PHE A 454 -33.87 -8.54 -8.69
CA PHE A 454 -32.91 -7.98 -7.74
C PHE A 454 -33.55 -6.93 -6.81
N GLU A 455 -34.26 -5.93 -7.35
CA GLU A 455 -34.91 -4.89 -6.54
C GLU A 455 -36.01 -5.47 -5.63
N LYS A 456 -36.75 -6.47 -6.12
CA LYS A 456 -37.73 -7.21 -5.30
C LYS A 456 -37.06 -7.92 -4.12
N LEU A 457 -35.97 -8.64 -4.37
CA LEU A 457 -35.23 -9.37 -3.34
C LEU A 457 -34.60 -8.43 -2.31
N VAL A 458 -33.98 -7.33 -2.74
CA VAL A 458 -33.42 -6.33 -1.81
C VAL A 458 -34.50 -5.74 -0.91
N THR A 459 -35.67 -5.44 -1.48
CA THR A 459 -36.83 -4.95 -0.71
C THR A 459 -37.32 -6.00 0.29
N GLU A 460 -37.43 -7.26 -0.14
CA GLU A 460 -37.77 -8.40 0.73
C GLU A 460 -36.78 -8.53 1.91
N PHE A 461 -35.47 -8.47 1.63
CA PHE A 461 -34.44 -8.60 2.66
C PHE A 461 -34.42 -7.43 3.63
N ALA A 462 -34.59 -6.19 3.15
CA ALA A 462 -34.68 -5.02 4.01
C ALA A 462 -35.86 -5.12 4.99
N ALA A 463 -37.04 -5.54 4.50
CA ALA A 463 -38.22 -5.72 5.34
C ALA A 463 -38.02 -6.84 6.38
N LYS A 464 -37.45 -7.99 5.96
CA LYS A 464 -37.16 -9.09 6.88
C LYS A 464 -36.11 -8.72 7.92
N TRP A 465 -35.07 -7.97 7.55
CA TRP A 465 -34.03 -7.52 8.47
C TRP A 465 -34.58 -6.55 9.53
N ALA A 466 -35.46 -5.63 9.13
CA ALA A 466 -36.09 -4.69 10.07
C ALA A 466 -36.89 -5.42 11.18
N ALA A 467 -37.45 -6.58 10.87
CA ALA A 467 -38.18 -7.42 11.83
C ALA A 467 -37.29 -8.47 12.54
N TYR A 468 -36.01 -8.58 12.19
CA TYR A 468 -35.11 -9.61 12.70
C TYR A 468 -34.35 -9.10 13.93
N ASN A 469 -34.40 -9.85 15.04
CA ASN A 469 -33.79 -9.44 16.31
C ASN A 469 -32.38 -10.01 16.56
N LYS A 470 -31.99 -11.07 15.83
CA LYS A 470 -30.67 -11.71 15.93
C LYS A 470 -29.58 -10.95 15.16
N PRO A 471 -28.29 -11.29 15.37
CA PRO A 471 -27.16 -10.70 14.66
C PRO A 471 -27.24 -10.80 13.12
N PHE A 472 -26.58 -9.88 12.43
CA PHE A 472 -26.59 -9.76 10.97
C PHE A 472 -26.03 -11.01 10.30
N VAL A 473 -24.97 -11.61 10.85
CA VAL A 473 -24.40 -12.86 10.34
C VAL A 473 -25.43 -13.99 10.33
N THR A 474 -26.24 -14.13 11.38
CA THR A 474 -27.29 -15.13 11.49
C THR A 474 -28.39 -14.88 10.45
N PHE A 475 -28.74 -13.62 10.20
CA PHE A 475 -29.67 -13.25 9.13
C PHE A 475 -29.14 -13.66 7.75
N MET A 476 -27.87 -13.38 7.48
CA MET A 476 -27.23 -13.72 6.21
C MET A 476 -27.25 -15.24 5.96
N ASN A 477 -26.98 -16.05 6.98
CA ASN A 477 -27.00 -17.51 6.87
C ASN A 477 -28.42 -18.08 6.75
N ARG A 478 -29.34 -17.67 7.62
CA ARG A 478 -30.65 -18.32 7.77
C ARG A 478 -31.71 -17.79 6.82
N VAL A 479 -31.66 -16.51 6.51
CA VAL A 479 -32.68 -15.82 5.70
C VAL A 479 -32.17 -15.58 4.29
N TRP A 480 -31.08 -14.82 4.15
CA TRP A 480 -30.58 -14.41 2.83
C TRP A 480 -30.09 -15.61 2.00
N LYS A 481 -29.17 -16.43 2.53
CA LYS A 481 -28.59 -17.59 1.81
C LYS A 481 -29.67 -18.60 1.43
N LYS A 482 -30.59 -18.91 2.35
CA LYS A 482 -31.74 -19.79 2.08
C LYS A 482 -32.61 -19.25 0.93
N ARG A 483 -32.95 -17.96 0.95
CA ARG A 483 -33.75 -17.36 -0.13
C ARG A 483 -33.00 -17.37 -1.47
N MET A 484 -31.71 -17.04 -1.48
CA MET A 484 -30.91 -17.07 -2.72
C MET A 484 -30.78 -18.48 -3.32
N ARG A 485 -30.77 -19.53 -2.50
CA ARG A 485 -30.85 -20.92 -2.98
C ARG A 485 -32.19 -21.23 -3.66
N GLN A 486 -33.29 -20.78 -3.06
CA GLN A 486 -34.62 -20.93 -3.69
C GLN A 486 -34.69 -20.19 -5.03
N VAL A 487 -34.19 -18.97 -5.10
CA VAL A 487 -34.12 -18.20 -6.35
C VAL A 487 -33.27 -18.93 -7.40
N LYS A 488 -32.15 -19.54 -7.01
CA LYS A 488 -31.32 -20.35 -7.92
C LYS A 488 -32.10 -21.55 -8.48
N GLU A 489 -32.87 -22.25 -7.64
CA GLU A 489 -33.69 -23.37 -8.08
C GLU A 489 -34.90 -22.92 -8.94
N GLU A 490 -35.58 -21.84 -8.56
CA GLU A 490 -36.67 -21.21 -9.34
C GLU A 490 -36.21 -20.82 -10.75
N ARG A 491 -34.93 -20.40 -10.89
CA ARG A 491 -34.32 -20.01 -12.16
C ARG A 491 -33.61 -21.16 -12.87
N ARG A 492 -33.60 -22.37 -12.30
CA ARG A 492 -32.93 -23.51 -12.92
C ARG A 492 -33.71 -23.88 -14.17
N VAL A 493 -33.21 -23.43 -15.32
CA VAL A 493 -33.75 -23.84 -16.62
C VAL A 493 -33.35 -25.29 -16.83
N ASP A 494 -34.32 -26.11 -17.22
CA ASP A 494 -34.03 -27.46 -17.66
C ASP A 494 -33.00 -27.41 -18.81
N LYS A 495 -31.89 -28.12 -18.64
CA LYS A 495 -30.75 -28.04 -19.56
C LYS A 495 -31.15 -28.42 -20.98
N GLU A 496 -32.04 -29.41 -21.12
CA GLU A 496 -32.54 -29.86 -22.42
C GLU A 496 -33.42 -28.79 -23.05
N SER A 497 -34.32 -28.17 -22.27
CA SER A 497 -35.14 -27.05 -22.73
C SER A 497 -34.30 -25.85 -23.19
N TYR A 498 -33.25 -25.49 -22.45
CA TYR A 498 -32.36 -24.39 -22.83
C TYR A 498 -31.57 -24.71 -24.11
N GLN A 499 -31.03 -25.92 -24.23
CA GLN A 499 -30.32 -26.36 -25.43
C GLN A 499 -31.25 -26.41 -26.65
N ALA A 500 -32.47 -26.90 -26.49
CA ALA A 500 -33.48 -26.92 -27.55
C ALA A 500 -33.81 -25.50 -28.03
N GLU A 501 -33.90 -24.53 -27.12
CA GLU A 501 -34.14 -23.13 -27.45
C GLU A 501 -32.97 -22.49 -28.22
N LEU A 502 -31.72 -22.74 -27.79
CA LEU A 502 -30.53 -22.29 -28.50
C LEU A 502 -30.46 -22.86 -29.92
N LEU A 503 -30.74 -24.15 -30.09
CA LEU A 503 -30.81 -24.80 -31.40
C LEU A 503 -31.93 -24.21 -32.26
N ARG A 504 -33.10 -23.91 -31.66
CA ARG A 504 -34.23 -23.26 -32.35
C ARG A 504 -33.86 -21.86 -32.87
N MET A 505 -33.01 -21.14 -32.15
CA MET A 505 -32.48 -19.83 -32.59
C MET A 505 -31.35 -19.95 -33.63
N GLY A 506 -30.99 -21.16 -34.06
CA GLY A 506 -29.92 -21.41 -35.03
C GLY A 506 -28.51 -21.33 -34.44
N VAL A 507 -28.37 -21.38 -33.10
CA VAL A 507 -27.07 -21.45 -32.44
C VAL A 507 -26.56 -22.88 -32.54
N THR A 508 -25.52 -23.12 -33.34
CA THR A 508 -24.85 -24.41 -33.42
C THR A 508 -23.97 -24.60 -32.19
N LEU A 509 -24.35 -25.51 -31.30
CA LEU A 509 -23.52 -25.90 -30.16
C LEU A 509 -22.41 -26.83 -30.65
N GLU A 510 -21.16 -26.39 -30.60
CA GLU A 510 -20.02 -27.30 -30.80
C GLU A 510 -20.09 -28.39 -29.73
N LYS A 511 -20.07 -29.66 -30.17
CA LYS A 511 -19.91 -30.78 -29.25
C LYS A 511 -18.54 -30.65 -28.61
N LEU A 512 -18.50 -30.09 -27.41
CA LEU A 512 -17.31 -30.12 -26.57
C LEU A 512 -16.87 -31.57 -26.45
N ASN A 513 -15.65 -31.84 -26.89
CA ASN A 513 -15.05 -33.16 -26.85
C ASN A 513 -15.10 -33.63 -25.39
N GLU A 514 -15.91 -34.65 -25.09
CA GLU A 514 -16.23 -35.09 -23.72
C GLU A 514 -14.98 -35.44 -22.89
N ALA A 515 -13.84 -35.65 -23.55
CA ALA A 515 -12.54 -35.87 -22.94
C ALA A 515 -11.93 -34.63 -22.25
N SER A 516 -12.31 -33.40 -22.62
CA SER A 516 -11.68 -32.17 -22.11
C SER A 516 -12.47 -31.48 -20.99
N THR A 517 -13.68 -31.92 -20.67
CA THR A 517 -14.64 -31.17 -19.83
C THR A 517 -14.75 -31.69 -18.38
N LYS A 518 -13.82 -32.54 -17.93
CA LYS A 518 -13.86 -33.06 -16.55
C LYS A 518 -13.25 -32.13 -15.49
N SER A 519 -12.56 -31.04 -15.84
CA SER A 519 -11.83 -30.25 -14.84
C SER A 519 -12.48 -28.94 -14.37
N ASP A 520 -13.31 -28.25 -15.15
CA ASP A 520 -13.57 -26.82 -14.86
C ASP A 520 -15.03 -26.45 -14.55
N PHE A 521 -15.97 -27.38 -14.73
CA PHE A 521 -17.38 -27.21 -14.35
C PHE A 521 -17.80 -28.26 -13.31
N SER A 522 -16.92 -28.59 -12.36
CA SER A 522 -17.49 -29.00 -11.08
C SER A 522 -18.28 -27.79 -10.62
N ASP A 523 -19.61 -27.89 -10.61
CA ASP A 523 -20.43 -27.10 -9.71
C ASP A 523 -19.71 -27.21 -8.37
N GLU A 524 -18.92 -26.19 -8.02
CA GLU A 524 -18.47 -26.00 -6.66
C GLU A 524 -19.80 -25.90 -5.92
N GLU A 525 -20.29 -27.05 -5.42
CA GLU A 525 -21.24 -27.10 -4.34
C GLU A 525 -20.57 -26.25 -3.29
N GLU A 526 -20.92 -24.95 -3.28
CA GLU A 526 -20.58 -23.99 -2.24
C GLU A 526 -20.97 -24.72 -0.97
N THR A 527 -19.98 -25.34 -0.34
CA THR A 527 -20.19 -26.33 0.71
C THR A 527 -20.95 -25.57 1.78
N ASP A 528 -22.07 -26.12 2.21
CA ASP A 528 -23.11 -25.34 2.89
C ASP A 528 -22.62 -24.70 4.21
N SER A 529 -21.39 -25.02 4.65
CA SER A 529 -20.62 -24.50 5.78
C SER A 529 -19.89 -23.17 5.55
N ASP A 530 -20.23 -22.38 4.52
CA ASP A 530 -19.40 -21.22 4.11
C ASP A 530 -19.24 -20.09 5.15
N TRP A 531 -20.06 -20.12 6.20
CA TRP A 531 -19.93 -19.35 7.42
C TRP A 531 -20.07 -20.36 8.55
N SER A 532 -19.11 -20.44 9.47
CA SER A 532 -19.25 -21.33 10.63
C SER A 532 -20.52 -20.95 11.37
N ASP A 533 -21.51 -21.85 11.38
CA ASP A 533 -22.73 -21.69 12.19
C ASP A 533 -22.43 -21.83 13.70
N ASP A 534 -21.16 -22.06 14.06
CA ASP A 534 -20.60 -22.16 15.41
C ASP A 534 -20.80 -20.90 16.27
N TYR A 535 -21.42 -19.83 15.76
CA TYR A 535 -21.86 -18.70 16.58
C TYR A 535 -23.05 -19.02 17.50
N GLU A 536 -23.73 -20.15 17.33
CA GLU A 536 -24.78 -20.62 18.23
C GLU A 536 -24.33 -21.77 19.16
N SER A 537 -23.03 -22.03 19.32
CA SER A 537 -22.61 -22.90 20.44
C SER A 537 -22.87 -22.14 21.75
N ASP A 538 -23.87 -22.60 22.48
CA ASP A 538 -24.38 -22.09 23.75
C ASP A 538 -23.39 -22.33 24.92
N ASP A 539 -22.11 -22.52 24.63
CA ASP A 539 -21.06 -22.55 25.64
C ASP A 539 -20.64 -21.11 25.94
N GLY A 540 -21.35 -20.47 26.86
CA GLY A 540 -21.13 -19.09 27.34
C GLY A 540 -19.76 -18.79 27.97
N ARG A 541 -18.66 -19.25 27.38
CA ARG A 541 -17.27 -19.00 27.75
C ARG A 541 -16.47 -18.70 26.48
N ASN A 542 -16.28 -17.41 26.21
CA ASN A 542 -15.27 -16.83 25.30
C ASN A 542 -15.72 -16.45 23.87
N GLY A 543 -16.97 -16.06 23.68
CA GLY A 543 -17.35 -15.25 22.51
C GLY A 543 -16.84 -13.80 22.66
N TRP A 544 -16.24 -13.25 21.61
CA TRP A 544 -15.62 -11.91 21.51
C TRP A 544 -16.56 -10.69 21.73
N TYR A 545 -17.69 -10.87 22.39
CA TYR A 545 -18.61 -9.80 22.79
C TYR A 545 -18.85 -9.88 24.30
N THR A 546 -18.00 -9.23 25.09
CA THR A 546 -18.37 -8.82 26.45
C THR A 546 -19.14 -7.51 26.32
N THR A 547 -20.47 -7.59 26.21
CA THR A 547 -21.31 -6.45 26.54
C THR A 547 -21.38 -6.39 28.06
N ASP A 548 -20.77 -5.36 28.63
CA ASP A 548 -20.90 -4.99 30.04
C ASP A 548 -22.36 -4.58 30.30
N GLU A 549 -23.21 -5.54 30.65
CA GLU A 549 -24.47 -5.29 31.34
C GLU A 549 -24.45 -6.08 32.66
N GLU A 550 -23.71 -5.54 33.64
CA GLU A 550 -23.98 -5.83 35.05
C GLU A 550 -25.18 -4.99 35.49
N GLY A 551 -26.25 -5.62 35.99
CA GLY A 551 -27.25 -4.87 36.73
C GLY A 551 -28.64 -5.47 36.93
N GLU A 552 -28.79 -6.74 37.28
CA GLU A 552 -29.99 -7.18 38.02
C GLU A 552 -29.58 -7.97 39.27
N GLY A 553 -29.42 -7.21 40.36
CA GLY A 553 -29.35 -7.73 41.71
C GLY A 553 -30.73 -8.23 42.14
N ASN A 554 -30.80 -9.55 42.29
CA ASN A 554 -31.86 -10.25 42.98
C ASN A 554 -31.55 -10.16 44.49
N ASP A 555 -32.36 -9.45 45.26
CA ASP A 555 -32.33 -9.56 46.73
C ASP A 555 -33.61 -10.24 47.19
N ASP A 556 -33.38 -11.43 47.75
CA ASP A 556 -34.33 -12.37 48.29
C ASP A 556 -35.03 -11.86 49.55
N ALA A 557 -36.17 -12.52 49.78
CA ALA A 557 -37.00 -12.48 50.96
C ALA A 557 -36.25 -12.62 52.29
N GLU A 558 -36.62 -11.77 53.27
CA GLU A 558 -36.53 -12.11 54.69
C GLU A 558 -37.93 -12.46 55.21
N ASP A 559 -38.08 -13.73 55.55
CA ASP A 559 -39.09 -14.26 56.47
C ASP A 559 -38.64 -13.97 57.91
N GLY A 560 -39.55 -13.47 58.74
CA GLY A 560 -39.25 -13.04 60.10
C GLY A 560 -40.51 -12.65 60.86
N SER A 561 -41.20 -13.65 61.39
CA SER A 561 -42.33 -13.52 62.31
C SER A 561 -41.90 -13.06 63.71
N ILE A 562 -42.56 -12.03 64.24
CA ILE A 562 -43.24 -11.90 65.56
C ILE A 562 -43.91 -10.52 65.63
#